data_AF-A0A8J9VT75-F1
#
_entry.id   AF-A0A8J9VT75-F1
#
_cell.length_a   1.000
_cell.length_b   1.000
_cell.length_c   1.000
_cell.angle_alpha   90.00
_cell.angle_beta   90.00
_cell.angle_gamma   90.00
#
_symmetry.space_group_name_H-M   'P 1'
#
loop_
_entity.id
_entity.type
_entity.pdbx_description
1 polymer ?
#
loop_
_entity_poly.entity_id
_entity_poly.type
_entity_poly.pdbx_seq_one_letter_code
_entity_poly.pdbx_strand_id
1 'polypeptide(L)'
;MFCELPQFTRCCFCMPLRRGVLTFGYLNIIFSMFMLGLYSYSVHKGFGVELVYHGVSTSAEAELCIAIYCVDILFNVLMVYGAHKQIESFLKIFYYYTLSITVAVGIIEIVTIIDMGFFFQIEMITFFLVGLCLHLYLLFLVRSLLQKMDDSGRAYENQLHQFFNGELKLGGGGIYPSTVIPVERV
;
A
#
# COMPACT_ATOMS: atom_id res chain seq x y z
N MET A 1 13.28 -19.94 12.50
CA MET A 1 11.88 -19.67 12.88
C MET A 1 11.37 -18.62 11.89
N PHE A 2 10.58 -19.02 10.89
CA PHE A 2 10.01 -18.04 9.96
C PHE A 2 8.96 -17.26 10.74
N CYS A 3 9.24 -16.00 11.05
CA CYS A 3 8.23 -15.13 11.61
C CYS A 3 7.17 -14.92 10.53
N GLU A 4 6.04 -15.61 10.65
CA GLU A 4 4.86 -15.31 9.85
C GLU A 4 4.44 -13.88 10.15
N LEU A 5 4.46 -13.02 9.14
CA LEU A 5 4.02 -11.64 9.31
C LEU A 5 2.52 -11.61 9.67
N PRO A 6 2.09 -10.75 10.60
CA PRO A 6 0.71 -10.69 11.04
C PRO A 6 -0.22 -10.31 9.87
N GLN A 7 -1.22 -11.15 9.62
CA GLN A 7 -2.26 -10.91 8.63
C GLN A 7 -3.31 -9.95 9.20
N PHE A 8 -3.35 -8.71 8.71
CA PHE A 8 -4.34 -7.73 9.15
C PHE A 8 -5.67 -7.96 8.43
N THR A 9 -6.59 -8.68 9.08
CA THR A 9 -7.96 -8.89 8.58
C THR A 9 -8.85 -7.64 8.74
N ARG A 10 -8.48 -6.70 9.63
CA ARG A 10 -9.21 -5.46 9.92
C ARG A 10 -8.23 -4.29 10.02
N CYS A 11 -8.60 -3.15 9.42
CA CYS A 11 -7.88 -1.88 9.57
C CYS A 11 -8.28 -1.18 10.89
N CYS A 12 -7.51 -0.19 11.37
CA CYS A 12 -7.65 0.48 12.68
C CYS A 12 -9.01 1.14 12.99
N PHE A 13 -10.02 1.00 12.11
CA PHE A 13 -11.37 1.58 12.23
C PHE A 13 -12.49 0.61 11.80
N CYS A 14 -12.29 -0.72 11.88
CA CYS A 14 -13.27 -1.72 11.41
C CYS A 14 -13.66 -1.62 9.92
N MET A 15 -13.02 -0.73 9.16
CA MET A 15 -13.25 -0.61 7.73
C MET A 15 -12.66 -1.82 6.99
N PRO A 16 -13.36 -2.35 5.97
CA PRO A 16 -12.81 -3.40 5.14
C PRO A 16 -11.51 -2.91 4.50
N LEU A 17 -10.47 -3.76 4.53
CA LEU A 17 -9.10 -3.47 4.09
C LEU A 17 -9.03 -2.66 2.77
N ARG A 18 -9.89 -2.99 1.81
CA ARG A 18 -10.00 -2.30 0.51
C ARG A 18 -10.41 -0.83 0.63
N ARG A 19 -11.39 -0.52 1.49
CA ARG A 19 -11.82 0.87 1.72
C ARG A 19 -10.72 1.68 2.38
N GLY A 20 -9.97 1.07 3.32
CA GLY A 20 -8.83 1.71 3.97
C GLY A 20 -7.74 2.12 2.97
N VAL A 21 -7.27 1.20 2.12
CA VAL A 21 -6.26 1.52 1.09
C VAL A 21 -6.76 2.62 0.14
N LEU A 22 -8.04 2.55 -0.29
CA LEU A 22 -8.63 3.58 -1.14
C LEU A 22 -8.67 4.94 -0.45
N THR A 23 -9.14 5.02 0.79
CA THR A 23 -9.20 6.30 1.52
C THR A 23 -7.82 6.90 1.73
N PHE A 24 -6.83 6.10 2.11
CA PHE A 24 -5.45 6.58 2.26
C PHE A 24 -4.86 7.03 0.92
N GLY A 25 -5.10 6.30 -0.17
CA GLY A 25 -4.65 6.69 -1.51
C GLY A 25 -5.24 8.02 -1.97
N TYR A 26 -6.55 8.25 -1.79
CA TYR A 26 -7.17 9.53 -2.14
C TYR A 26 -6.65 10.69 -1.28
N LEU A 27 -6.50 10.47 0.03
CA LEU A 27 -5.94 11.49 0.92
C LEU A 27 -4.51 11.84 0.52
N ASN A 28 -3.69 10.85 0.15
CA ASN A 28 -2.33 11.10 -0.29
C ASN A 28 -2.30 11.89 -1.61
N ILE A 29 -3.16 11.55 -2.58
CA ILE A 29 -3.27 12.31 -3.84
C ILE A 29 -3.66 13.78 -3.59
N ILE A 30 -4.64 14.02 -2.71
CA ILE A 30 -5.09 15.38 -2.38
C ILE A 30 -3.95 16.16 -1.70
N PHE A 31 -3.26 15.53 -0.76
CA PHE A 31 -2.12 16.15 -0.06
C PHE A 31 -0.96 16.44 -1.02
N SER A 32 -0.59 15.49 -1.89
CA SER A 32 0.47 15.67 -2.89
C SER A 32 0.11 16.75 -3.92
N MET A 33 -1.16 16.85 -4.35
CA MET A 33 -1.60 17.96 -5.20
C MET A 33 -1.55 19.32 -4.50
N PHE A 34 -1.92 19.38 -3.22
CA PHE A 34 -1.81 20.60 -2.43
C PHE A 34 -0.35 21.05 -2.29
N MET A 35 0.55 20.13 -1.95
CA MET A 35 1.98 20.40 -1.85
C MET A 35 2.57 20.83 -3.20
N LEU A 36 2.21 20.15 -4.29
CA LEU A 36 2.62 20.53 -5.65
C LEU A 36 2.22 21.97 -5.99
N GLY A 37 1.01 22.39 -5.61
CA GLY A 37 0.54 23.76 -5.77
C GLY A 37 1.37 24.77 -4.98
N LEU A 38 1.71 24.46 -3.72
CA LEU A 38 2.55 25.30 -2.88
C LEU A 38 3.96 25.46 -3.46
N TYR A 39 4.60 24.37 -3.89
CA TYR A 39 5.93 24.43 -4.50
C TYR A 39 5.91 25.21 -5.82
N SER A 40 4.92 24.97 -6.69
CA SER A 40 4.76 25.72 -7.95
C SER A 40 4.62 27.23 -7.71
N TYR A 41 3.83 27.61 -6.69
CA TYR A 41 3.72 29.01 -6.27
C TYR A 41 5.05 29.57 -5.75
N SER A 42 5.77 28.79 -4.95
CA SER A 42 7.06 29.19 -4.38
C SER A 42 8.12 29.42 -5.47
N VAL A 43 8.18 28.55 -6.49
CA VAL A 43 9.05 28.72 -7.66
C VAL A 43 8.75 30.01 -8.38
N HIS A 44 7.47 30.29 -8.62
CA HIS A 44 7.07 31.49 -9.36
C HIS A 44 7.42 32.80 -8.60
N LYS A 45 7.40 32.76 -7.26
CA LYS A 45 7.74 33.92 -6.42
C LYS A 45 9.22 34.00 -6.04
N GLY A 46 10.02 32.99 -6.39
CA GLY A 46 11.45 32.93 -6.05
C GLY A 46 11.72 32.75 -4.55
N PHE A 47 10.75 32.22 -3.79
CA PHE A 47 11.00 31.86 -2.39
C PHE A 47 11.77 30.53 -2.34
N GLY A 48 12.94 30.54 -1.69
CA GLY A 48 13.66 29.31 -1.37
C GLY A 48 12.86 28.51 -0.36
N VAL A 49 12.32 27.37 -0.79
CA VAL A 49 11.60 26.42 0.06
C VAL A 49 12.44 25.18 0.22
N GLU A 50 12.53 24.70 1.45
CA GLU A 50 13.09 23.38 1.74
C GLU A 50 12.08 22.31 1.33
N LEU A 51 12.57 21.25 0.69
CA LEU A 51 11.77 20.11 0.31
C LEU A 51 11.42 19.32 1.57
N VAL A 52 10.16 19.37 1.99
CA VAL A 52 9.63 18.48 3.04
C VAL A 52 8.96 17.29 2.37
N TYR A 53 9.67 16.16 2.31
CA TYR A 53 9.14 14.92 1.75
C TYR A 53 9.15 13.82 2.81
N HIS A 54 7.97 13.30 3.14
CA HIS A 54 7.79 12.20 4.11
C HIS A 54 8.51 12.37 5.46
N GLY A 55 8.56 13.61 5.96
CA GLY A 55 9.15 13.94 7.27
C GLY A 55 10.63 14.32 7.21
N VAL A 56 11.28 14.20 6.05
CA VAL A 56 12.65 14.66 5.84
C VAL A 56 12.62 16.03 5.17
N SER A 57 13.31 17.01 5.76
CA SER A 57 13.57 18.29 5.08
C SER A 57 14.97 18.28 4.46
N THR A 58 15.06 18.64 3.18
CA THR A 58 16.35 18.80 2.51
C THR A 58 16.33 20.01 1.59
N SER A 59 17.49 20.64 1.40
CA SER A 59 17.66 21.72 0.45
C SER A 59 17.78 21.12 -0.95
N ALA A 60 16.66 21.07 -1.68
CA ALA A 60 16.63 20.60 -3.06
C ALA A 60 16.14 21.73 -3.99
N GLU A 61 16.57 21.68 -5.24
CA GLU A 61 16.05 22.59 -6.27
C GLU A 61 14.54 22.37 -6.42
N ALA A 62 13.79 23.48 -6.51
CA ALA A 62 12.33 23.41 -6.50
C ALA A 62 11.76 22.70 -7.74
N GLU A 63 12.48 22.70 -8.86
CA GLU A 63 12.13 21.91 -10.06
C GLU A 63 12.14 20.40 -9.77
N LEU A 64 13.14 19.93 -9.03
CA LEU A 64 13.27 18.54 -8.63
C LEU A 64 12.15 18.15 -7.66
N CYS A 65 11.76 19.05 -6.77
CA CYS A 65 10.62 18.86 -5.86
C CYS A 65 9.32 18.63 -6.64
N ILE A 66 9.04 19.49 -7.63
CA ILE A 66 7.88 19.37 -8.51
C ILE A 66 7.89 18.02 -9.23
N ALA A 67 9.04 17.61 -9.77
CA ALA A 67 9.17 16.33 -10.46
C ALA A 67 8.86 15.13 -9.53
N ILE A 68 9.37 15.13 -8.30
CA ILE A 68 9.11 14.08 -7.31
C ILE A 68 7.61 13.97 -7.00
N TYR A 69 6.93 15.10 -6.73
CA TYR A 69 5.49 15.08 -6.44
C TYR A 69 4.64 14.64 -7.64
N CYS A 70 5.03 14.99 -8.87
CA CYS A 70 4.37 14.49 -10.07
C CYS A 70 4.46 12.96 -10.17
N VAL A 71 5.63 12.39 -9.88
CA VAL A 71 5.84 10.94 -9.87
C VAL A 71 5.03 10.28 -8.75
N ASP A 72 5.01 10.88 -7.55
CA ASP A 72 4.23 10.38 -6.42
C ASP A 72 2.72 10.37 -6.72
N ILE A 73 2.19 11.45 -7.31
CA ILE A 73 0.77 11.49 -7.76
C ILE A 73 0.50 10.36 -8.76
N LEU A 74 1.38 10.14 -9.73
CA LEU A 74 1.22 9.09 -10.73
C LEU A 74 1.15 7.70 -10.09
N PHE A 75 2.06 7.38 -9.18
CA PHE A 75 2.06 6.09 -8.48
C PHE A 75 0.87 5.92 -7.54
N ASN A 76 0.44 6.97 -6.83
CA ASN A 76 -0.77 6.91 -6.02
C ASN A 76 -2.03 6.70 -6.87
N VAL A 77 -2.12 7.31 -8.05
CA VAL A 77 -3.22 7.06 -9.00
C VAL A 77 -3.20 5.61 -9.49
N LEU A 78 -2.02 5.06 -9.81
CA LEU A 78 -1.88 3.64 -10.17
C LEU A 78 -2.32 2.71 -9.02
N MET A 79 -1.98 3.04 -7.76
CA MET A 79 -2.45 2.29 -6.60
C MET A 79 -3.97 2.33 -6.49
N VAL A 80 -4.58 3.52 -6.57
CA VAL A 80 -6.04 3.69 -6.48
C VAL A 80 -6.74 2.93 -7.60
N TYR A 81 -6.21 3.01 -8.81
CA TYR A 81 -6.72 2.27 -9.96
C TYR A 81 -6.60 0.75 -9.76
N GLY A 82 -5.44 0.27 -9.30
CA GLY A 82 -5.20 -1.14 -8.99
C GLY A 82 -6.13 -1.68 -7.90
N ALA A 83 -6.36 -0.90 -6.83
CA ALA A 83 -7.28 -1.23 -5.75
C ALA A 83 -8.76 -1.25 -6.19
N HIS A 84 -9.13 -0.39 -7.15
CA HIS A 84 -10.47 -0.35 -7.74
C HIS A 84 -10.71 -1.54 -8.68
N LYS A 85 -9.78 -1.82 -9.58
CA LYS A 85 -9.93 -2.91 -10.56
C LYS A 85 -9.50 -4.29 -10.06
N GLN A 86 -8.95 -4.38 -8.84
CA GLN A 86 -8.41 -5.62 -8.27
C GLN A 86 -7.37 -6.27 -9.21
N ILE A 87 -6.49 -5.45 -9.78
CA ILE A 87 -5.41 -5.93 -10.64
C ILE A 87 -4.13 -5.98 -9.79
N GLU A 88 -3.63 -7.19 -9.54
CA GLU A 88 -2.46 -7.41 -8.69
C GLU A 88 -1.19 -6.71 -9.21
N SER A 89 -1.00 -6.68 -10.53
CA SER A 89 0.22 -6.15 -11.14
C SER A 89 0.48 -4.70 -10.76
N PHE A 90 -0.55 -3.84 -10.78
CA PHE A 90 -0.41 -2.43 -10.40
C PHE A 90 -0.12 -2.25 -8.91
N LEU A 91 -0.75 -3.07 -8.06
CA LEU A 91 -0.50 -3.06 -6.62
C LEU A 91 0.91 -3.55 -6.28
N LYS A 92 1.45 -4.55 -7.00
CA LYS A 92 2.83 -5.03 -6.86
C LYS A 92 3.83 -3.94 -7.28
N ILE A 93 3.61 -3.27 -8.40
CA ILE A 93 4.45 -2.15 -8.85
C ILE A 93 4.49 -1.05 -7.79
N PHE A 94 3.31 -0.64 -7.29
CA PHE A 94 3.23 0.37 -6.24
C PHE A 94 3.93 -0.09 -4.95
N TYR A 95 3.78 -1.35 -4.55
CA TYR A 95 4.46 -1.91 -3.38
C TYR A 95 5.98 -1.80 -3.46
N TYR A 96 6.58 -2.18 -4.60
CA TYR A 96 8.03 -2.05 -4.80
C TYR A 96 8.49 -0.59 -4.83
N TYR A 97 7.67 0.31 -5.40
CA TYR A 97 7.91 1.74 -5.40
C TYR A 97 7.90 2.33 -3.98
N THR A 98 6.88 2.03 -3.16
CA THR A 98 6.82 2.50 -1.77
C THR A 98 7.97 1.94 -0.94
N LEU A 99 8.35 0.68 -1.17
CA LEU A 99 9.51 0.07 -0.50
C LEU A 99 10.81 0.79 -0.87
N SER A 100 11.05 1.07 -2.15
CA SER A 100 12.27 1.75 -2.60
C SER A 100 12.36 3.18 -2.06
N ILE A 101 11.25 3.92 -2.04
CA ILE A 101 11.19 5.26 -1.46
C ILE A 101 11.45 5.24 0.04
N THR A 102 10.85 4.30 0.78
CA THR A 102 11.07 4.20 2.23
C THR A 102 12.56 4.00 2.54
N VAL A 103 13.25 3.17 1.76
CA VAL A 103 14.70 2.96 1.88
C VAL A 103 15.47 4.23 1.51
N ALA A 104 15.14 4.88 0.39
CA ALA A 104 15.82 6.09 -0.07
C ALA A 104 15.69 7.24 0.95
N VAL A 105 14.48 7.48 1.45
CA VAL A 105 14.20 8.50 2.48
C VAL A 105 14.95 8.18 3.78
N GLY A 106 15.00 6.90 4.18
CA GLY A 106 15.80 6.48 5.33
C GLY A 106 17.30 6.73 5.19
N ILE A 107 17.88 6.54 4.00
CA ILE A 107 19.29 6.85 3.74
C ILE A 107 19.53 8.37 3.83
N ILE A 108 18.66 9.18 3.22
CA ILE A 108 18.78 10.64 3.26
C ILE A 108 18.72 11.13 4.71
N GLU A 109 17.80 10.60 5.51
CA GLU A 109 17.68 10.97 6.92
C GLU A 109 18.95 10.64 7.72
N ILE A 110 19.55 9.47 7.50
CA ILE A 110 20.81 9.10 8.16
C ILE A 110 21.92 10.10 7.79
N VAL A 111 21.99 10.52 6.54
CA VAL A 111 22.98 11.52 6.09
C VAL A 111 22.73 12.88 6.73
N THR A 112 21.48 13.34 6.79
CA THR A 112 21.12 14.61 7.44
C THR A 112 21.41 14.59 8.95
N ILE A 113 21.24 13.43 9.60
CA ILE A 113 21.56 13.26 11.02
C ILE A 113 23.07 13.41 11.28
N ILE A 114 23.91 12.95 10.36
CA ILE A 114 25.37 13.06 10.48
C ILE A 114 25.83 14.50 10.27
N ASP A 115 25.19 15.22 9.34
CA ASP A 115 25.60 16.57 8.93
C ASP A 115 25.17 17.66 9.93
N MET A 116 23.98 17.55 10.52
CA MET A 116 23.44 18.55 11.45
C MET A 116 23.66 18.19 12.93
N GLY A 117 23.85 19.19 13.81
CA GLY A 117 24.06 18.97 15.25
C GLY A 117 22.80 18.55 16.04
N PHE A 118 23.00 17.83 17.16
CA PHE A 118 21.99 17.07 17.92
C PHE A 118 20.74 17.85 18.41
N PHE A 119 20.83 19.16 18.68
CA PHE A 119 19.74 19.91 19.35
C PHE A 119 18.56 20.30 18.45
N PHE A 120 18.79 20.58 17.16
CA PHE A 120 17.70 20.80 16.18
C PHE A 120 17.07 19.49 15.70
N GLN A 121 17.66 18.34 16.04
CA GLN A 121 17.23 17.05 15.52
C GLN A 121 16.05 16.42 16.24
N ILE A 122 15.78 16.76 17.51
CA ILE A 122 14.73 16.04 18.26
C ILE A 122 13.35 16.24 17.61
N GLU A 123 13.06 17.45 17.14
CA GLU A 123 11.82 17.75 16.42
C GLU A 123 11.76 17.03 15.06
N MET A 124 12.84 17.12 14.27
CA MET A 124 12.94 16.48 12.95
C MET A 124 12.86 14.96 13.02
N ILE A 125 13.57 14.33 13.97
CA ILE A 125 13.51 12.88 14.23
C ILE A 125 12.09 12.46 14.59
N THR A 126 11.36 13.28 15.35
CA THR A 126 9.98 12.97 15.71
C THR A 126 9.08 12.99 14.47
N PHE A 127 9.21 14.01 13.62
CA PHE A 127 8.48 14.09 12.35
C PHE A 127 8.83 12.94 11.40
N PHE A 128 10.11 12.61 11.27
CA PHE A 128 10.58 11.48 10.49
C PHE A 128 10.01 10.16 11.01
N LEU A 129 10.02 9.92 12.33
CA LEU A 129 9.52 8.69 12.92
C LEU A 129 8.01 8.54 12.68
N VAL A 130 7.23 9.62 12.80
CA VAL A 130 5.80 9.61 12.46
C VAL A 130 5.60 9.34 10.97
N GLY A 131 6.36 10.00 10.09
CA GLY A 131 6.31 9.78 8.64
C GLY A 131 6.63 8.35 8.25
N LEU A 132 7.66 7.77 8.86
CA LEU A 132 8.08 6.38 8.69
C LEU A 132 7.01 5.41 9.20
N CYS A 133 6.41 5.66 10.36
CA CYS A 133 5.29 4.86 10.87
C CYS A 133 4.11 4.86 9.89
N LEU A 134 3.76 6.01 9.32
CA LEU A 134 2.71 6.11 8.30
C LEU A 134 3.08 5.36 7.00
N HIS A 135 4.34 5.45 6.57
CA HIS A 135 4.86 4.74 5.39
C HIS A 135 4.82 3.23 5.56
N LEU A 136 5.34 2.72 6.68
CA LEU A 136 5.30 1.30 7.00
C LEU A 136 3.85 0.82 7.13
N TYR A 137 2.98 1.62 7.75
CA TYR A 137 1.56 1.30 7.84
C TYR A 137 0.92 1.13 6.46
N LEU A 138 1.16 2.06 5.53
CA LEU A 138 0.65 1.99 4.16
C LEU A 138 1.21 0.77 3.43
N LEU A 139 2.51 0.48 3.58
CA LEU A 139 3.17 -0.69 3.01
C LEU A 139 2.56 -2.00 3.51
N PHE A 140 2.30 -2.12 4.82
CA PHE A 140 1.64 -3.30 5.39
C PHE A 140 0.19 -3.44 4.92
N LEU A 141 -0.51 -2.33 4.72
CA LEU A 141 -1.87 -2.29 4.18
C LEU A 141 -1.91 -2.84 2.75
N VAL A 142 -1.02 -2.35 1.88
CA VAL A 142 -0.92 -2.80 0.48
C VAL A 142 -0.51 -4.26 0.41
N ARG A 143 0.47 -4.69 1.23
CA ARG A 143 0.87 -6.10 1.31
C ARG A 143 -0.28 -7.00 1.73
N SER A 144 -1.02 -6.61 2.76
CA SER A 144 -2.18 -7.36 3.25
C SER A 144 -3.27 -7.43 2.16
N LEU A 145 -3.44 -6.37 1.36
CA LEU A 145 -4.38 -6.35 0.24
C LEU A 145 -3.95 -7.32 -0.88
N LEU A 146 -2.67 -7.34 -1.23
CA LEU A 146 -2.09 -8.26 -2.21
C LEU A 146 -2.28 -9.72 -1.79
N GLN A 147 -1.99 -10.05 -0.53
CA GLN A 147 -2.17 -11.41 -0.01
C GLN A 147 -3.64 -11.85 -0.06
N LYS A 148 -4.56 -10.96 0.32
CA LYS A 148 -6.00 -11.25 0.24
C LYS A 148 -6.48 -11.51 -1.18
N MET A 149 -5.88 -10.86 -2.18
CA MET A 149 -6.22 -11.07 -3.59
C MET A 149 -5.70 -12.42 -4.10
N ASP A 150 -4.47 -12.80 -3.74
CA ASP A 150 -3.89 -14.10 -4.08
C ASP A 150 -4.71 -15.25 -3.46
N ASP A 151 -5.09 -15.13 -2.18
CA ASP A 151 -5.94 -16.11 -1.49
C ASP A 151 -7.33 -16.24 -2.14
N SER A 152 -7.90 -15.12 -2.60
CA SER A 152 -9.19 -15.12 -3.30
C SER A 152 -9.09 -15.80 -4.67
N GLY A 153 -7.98 -15.62 -5.38
CA GLY A 153 -7.73 -16.32 -6.66
C GLY A 153 -7.64 -17.83 -6.48
N ARG A 154 -6.92 -18.30 -5.47
CA ARG A 154 -6.75 -19.74 -5.18
C ARG A 154 -8.01 -20.42 -4.63
N ALA A 155 -8.87 -19.69 -3.93
CA ALA A 155 -10.14 -20.22 -3.42
C ALA A 155 -11.09 -20.63 -4.56
N TYR A 156 -11.04 -19.95 -5.71
CA TYR A 156 -11.86 -20.31 -6.87
C TYR A 156 -11.37 -21.57 -7.61
N GLU A 157 -10.07 -21.83 -7.63
CA GLU A 157 -9.53 -23.03 -8.28
C GLU A 157 -9.85 -24.33 -7.50
N ASN A 158 -9.96 -24.26 -6.17
CA ASN A 158 -10.12 -25.46 -5.34
C ASN A 158 -11.55 -25.97 -5.16
N GLN A 159 -12.58 -25.15 -5.36
CA GLN A 159 -13.95 -25.63 -5.15
C GLN A 159 -14.41 -26.53 -6.30
N LEU A 160 -14.18 -26.15 -7.56
CA LEU A 160 -14.67 -26.93 -8.70
C LEU A 160 -13.88 -28.24 -8.89
N HIS A 161 -12.58 -28.24 -8.61
CA HIS A 161 -11.74 -29.43 -8.72
C HIS A 161 -12.06 -30.48 -7.64
N GLN A 162 -12.49 -30.06 -6.44
CA GLN A 162 -12.98 -30.97 -5.40
C GLN A 162 -14.37 -31.55 -5.71
N PHE A 163 -15.25 -30.78 -6.36
CA PHE A 163 -16.54 -31.31 -6.85
C PHE A 163 -16.36 -32.33 -7.98
N PHE A 164 -15.40 -32.13 -8.90
CA PHE A 164 -15.16 -33.05 -10.02
C PHE A 164 -14.32 -34.30 -9.65
N ASN A 165 -13.38 -34.19 -8.72
CA ASN A 165 -12.55 -35.33 -8.31
C ASN A 165 -13.20 -36.26 -7.28
N GLY A 166 -14.42 -35.95 -6.80
CA GLY A 166 -15.15 -36.83 -5.88
C GLY A 166 -14.52 -36.99 -4.48
N GLU A 167 -13.45 -36.26 -4.16
CA GLU A 167 -12.78 -36.30 -2.86
C GLU A 167 -13.43 -35.33 -1.86
N LEU A 168 -14.72 -35.52 -1.60
CA LEU A 168 -15.35 -34.95 -0.41
C LEU A 168 -14.97 -35.84 0.80
N LYS A 169 -13.77 -35.63 1.35
CA LYS A 169 -13.50 -36.06 2.74
C LYS A 169 -14.23 -35.11 3.69
N LEU A 170 -15.54 -35.29 3.79
CA LEU A 170 -16.35 -34.77 4.88
C LEU A 170 -15.90 -35.43 6.18
N GLY A 171 -15.18 -34.66 7.01
CA GLY A 171 -15.08 -34.97 8.42
C GLY A 171 -16.48 -34.93 9.03
N GLY A 172 -17.12 -36.10 9.19
CA GLY A 172 -18.29 -36.29 10.03
C GLY A 172 -19.65 -36.32 9.31
N GLY A 173 -20.06 -37.50 8.86
CA GLY A 173 -21.38 -38.07 9.24
C GLY A 173 -22.67 -37.52 8.64
N GLY A 174 -22.68 -36.92 7.45
CA GLY A 174 -23.92 -36.52 6.77
C GLY A 174 -23.99 -36.99 5.32
N ILE A 175 -24.73 -38.07 5.04
CA ILE A 175 -25.10 -38.49 3.69
C ILE A 175 -26.27 -37.61 3.24
N TYR A 176 -26.05 -36.75 2.25
CA TYR A 176 -27.17 -36.17 1.50
C TYR A 176 -27.55 -37.13 0.35
N PRO A 177 -28.83 -37.43 0.14
CA PRO A 177 -29.25 -38.20 -1.02
C PRO A 177 -28.96 -37.40 -2.29
N SER A 178 -28.33 -38.05 -3.27
CA SER A 178 -28.08 -37.47 -4.59
C SER A 178 -29.39 -37.01 -5.21
N THR A 179 -29.51 -35.74 -5.57
CA THR A 179 -30.66 -35.19 -6.33
C THR A 179 -30.64 -35.61 -7.80
N VAL A 180 -29.76 -36.53 -8.20
CA VAL A 180 -29.68 -37.05 -9.55
C VAL A 180 -30.61 -38.25 -9.66
N ILE A 181 -31.82 -38.01 -10.14
CA ILE A 181 -32.75 -39.07 -10.54
C ILE A 181 -32.17 -39.68 -11.84
N PRO A 182 -31.80 -40.97 -11.88
CA PRO A 182 -31.46 -41.61 -13.14
C PRO A 182 -32.71 -41.65 -14.03
N VAL A 183 -32.61 -41.03 -15.20
CA VAL A 183 -33.64 -41.11 -16.24
C VAL A 183 -33.59 -42.52 -16.83
N GLU A 184 -34.50 -43.40 -16.39
CA GLU A 184 -34.77 -44.65 -17.08
C GLU A 184 -35.34 -44.32 -18.46
N ARG A 185 -34.58 -44.63 -19.52
CA ARG A 185 -35.10 -44.62 -20.89
C ARG A 185 -35.89 -45.92 -21.07
N VAL A 186 -37.21 -45.77 -21.20
CA VAL A 186 -38.13 -46.79 -21.74
C VAL A 186 -37.88 -46.94 -23.23
#